data_AF-A0A2E2R9U7-F1
#
_entry.id   AF-A0A2E2R9U7-F1
#
_cell.length_a   1.000
_cell.length_b   1.000
_cell.length_c   1.000
_cell.angle_alpha   90.00
_cell.angle_beta   90.00
_cell.angle_gamma   90.00
#
_symmetry.space_group_name_H-M   'P 1'
#
loop_
_entity.id
_entity.type
_entity.pdbx_description
1 polymer ?
#
loop_
_entity_poly.entity_id
_entity_poly.type
_entity_poly.pdbx_seq_one_letter_code
_entity_poly.pdbx_strand_id
1 'polypeptide(L)'
;MKLDFRIPSADELFNLNQTEHSALFHEIRETWSVLLRLGDYISSNLKTERKGEIHDQAALQGDVSIGEGSIIEPEALIIGHAVEIKNSLLFNRCKVPHFNYVGDSILGYQVHLGAGAILSNYRLIRGKVNVLLDGKKIKTAMEKFGVLVGDRTEIGCNSVLQPWTIIGKDCVLYSNINFGGVLPASRLVKSKNELIVVPREENGD
;
A
#
# COMPACT_ATOMS: atom_id res chain seq x y z
N MET A 1 26.56 6.80 6.78
CA MET A 1 25.70 6.01 7.69
C MET A 1 25.18 4.81 6.91
N LYS A 2 25.45 3.58 7.36
CA LYS A 2 24.96 2.36 6.71
C LYS A 2 23.47 2.22 7.05
N LEU A 3 22.62 2.02 6.05
CA LEU A 3 21.19 1.81 6.26
C LEU A 3 20.99 0.43 6.88
N ASP A 4 20.25 0.36 7.99
CA ASP A 4 19.87 -0.91 8.62
C ASP A 4 18.63 -1.46 7.93
N PHE A 5 18.85 -2.35 6.97
CA PHE A 5 17.77 -3.04 6.26
C PHE A 5 17.41 -4.32 7.00
N ARG A 6 16.30 -4.27 7.72
CA ARG A 6 15.61 -5.45 8.26
C ARG A 6 14.12 -5.37 8.02
N ILE A 7 13.43 -6.49 8.18
CA ILE A 7 11.98 -6.50 8.18
C ILE A 7 11.52 -5.80 9.47
N PRO A 8 10.72 -4.71 9.37
CA PRO A 8 10.15 -4.05 10.53
C PRO A 8 9.04 -4.93 11.12
N SER A 9 8.94 -4.94 12.45
CA SER A 9 7.80 -5.51 13.17
C SER A 9 6.51 -4.70 12.93
N ALA A 10 5.36 -5.24 13.34
CA ALA A 10 4.08 -4.55 13.21
C ALA A 10 4.08 -3.19 13.93
N ASP A 11 4.56 -3.13 15.17
CA ASP A 11 4.62 -1.89 15.97
C ASP A 11 5.59 -0.84 15.41
N GLU A 12 6.54 -1.26 14.58
CA GLU A 12 7.47 -0.35 13.90
C GLU A 12 6.86 0.27 12.64
N LEU A 13 5.91 -0.42 12.01
CA LEU A 13 5.14 0.09 10.88
C LEU A 13 3.91 0.88 11.33
N PHE A 14 3.21 0.39 12.34
CA PHE A 14 1.85 0.79 12.67
C PHE A 14 1.71 1.10 14.15
N ASN A 15 1.07 2.23 14.47
CA ASN A 15 0.62 2.52 15.81
C ASN A 15 -0.65 1.72 16.13
N LEU A 16 -0.46 0.50 16.66
CA LEU A 16 -1.57 -0.42 16.94
C LEU A 16 -2.54 0.09 18.02
N ASN A 17 -2.17 1.09 18.82
CA ASN A 17 -3.07 1.74 19.78
C ASN A 17 -4.10 2.66 19.12
N GLN A 18 -3.94 2.97 17.83
CA GLN A 18 -4.85 3.85 17.07
C GLN A 18 -5.81 3.06 16.17
N THR A 19 -5.88 1.74 16.32
CA THR A 19 -6.75 0.87 15.54
C THR A 19 -7.49 -0.12 16.44
N GLU A 20 -8.76 -0.36 16.14
CA GLU A 20 -9.56 -1.41 16.79
C GLU A 20 -9.13 -2.82 16.33
N HIS A 21 -8.31 -2.90 15.29
CA HIS A 21 -7.88 -4.15 14.66
C HIS A 21 -6.53 -4.66 15.17
N SER A 22 -6.02 -4.13 16.28
CA SER A 22 -4.72 -4.51 16.86
C SER A 22 -4.57 -6.02 17.09
N ALA A 23 -5.68 -6.71 17.41
CA ALA A 23 -5.72 -8.16 17.59
C ALA A 23 -5.24 -8.96 16.35
N LEU A 24 -5.35 -8.41 15.14
CA LEU A 24 -4.82 -9.04 13.91
C LEU A 24 -3.30 -9.23 13.96
N PHE A 25 -2.60 -8.37 14.69
CA PHE A 25 -1.16 -8.28 14.75
C PHE A 25 -0.58 -9.01 15.97
N HIS A 26 -1.41 -9.60 16.82
CA HIS A 26 -0.93 -10.40 17.96
C HIS A 26 -0.30 -11.71 17.47
N GLU A 27 0.83 -12.08 18.09
CA GLU A 27 1.54 -13.35 17.86
C GLU A 27 1.89 -13.62 16.38
N ILE A 28 2.16 -12.56 15.60
CA ILE A 28 2.75 -12.72 14.27
C ILE A 28 4.27 -12.59 14.37
N ARG A 29 4.98 -13.50 13.70
CA ARG A 29 6.44 -13.46 13.61
C ARG A 29 6.88 -12.48 12.52
N GLU A 30 6.39 -12.70 11.31
CA GLU A 30 6.61 -11.80 10.18
C GLU A 30 5.40 -10.90 9.97
N THR A 31 5.63 -9.61 9.76
CA THR A 31 4.58 -8.59 9.74
C THR A 31 3.56 -8.82 8.62
N TRP A 32 3.95 -9.38 7.47
CA TRP A 32 3.03 -9.69 6.37
C TRP A 32 2.11 -10.89 6.65
N SER A 33 2.38 -11.71 7.67
CA SER A 33 1.54 -12.86 8.02
C SER A 33 0.12 -12.45 8.43
N VAL A 34 -0.07 -11.17 8.80
CA VAL A 34 -1.39 -10.56 8.97
C VAL A 34 -2.30 -10.70 7.75
N LEU A 35 -1.75 -10.64 6.53
CA LEU A 35 -2.53 -10.75 5.28
C LEU A 35 -3.15 -12.13 5.10
N LEU A 36 -2.55 -13.18 5.68
CA LEU A 36 -3.12 -14.53 5.69
C LEU A 36 -4.35 -14.65 6.60
N ARG A 37 -4.42 -13.81 7.65
CA ARG A 37 -5.52 -13.78 8.61
C ARG A 37 -6.63 -12.81 8.20
N LEU A 38 -6.34 -11.92 7.25
CA LEU A 38 -7.18 -10.77 6.93
C LEU A 38 -8.56 -11.17 6.40
N GLY A 39 -8.62 -12.13 5.48
CA GLY A 39 -9.89 -12.58 4.89
C GLY A 39 -10.85 -13.16 5.95
N ASP A 40 -10.35 -14.08 6.78
CA ASP A 40 -11.13 -14.69 7.86
C ASP A 40 -11.54 -13.65 8.91
N TYR A 41 -10.64 -12.72 9.23
CA TYR A 41 -10.91 -11.65 10.19
C TYR A 41 -11.99 -10.70 9.70
N ILE A 42 -11.91 -10.25 8.44
CA ILE A 42 -12.94 -9.39 7.84
C ILE A 42 -14.27 -10.14 7.81
N SER A 43 -14.28 -11.38 7.32
CA SER A 43 -15.50 -12.20 7.24
C SER A 43 -16.17 -12.42 8.60
N SER A 44 -15.37 -12.60 9.66
CA SER A 44 -15.87 -12.97 11.00
C SER A 44 -16.20 -11.77 11.89
N ASN A 45 -15.47 -10.67 11.75
CA ASN A 45 -15.53 -9.53 12.68
C ASN A 45 -16.10 -8.27 12.05
N LEU A 46 -16.16 -8.18 10.72
CA LEU A 46 -16.52 -6.97 10.00
C LEU A 46 -17.64 -7.28 9.01
N LYS A 47 -18.90 -7.18 9.45
CA LYS A 47 -20.06 -7.16 8.54
C LYS A 47 -20.06 -5.84 7.78
N THR A 48 -19.23 -5.70 6.74
CA THR A 48 -19.10 -4.51 5.87
C THR A 48 -19.37 -3.20 6.64
N GLU A 49 -18.62 -2.95 7.72
CA GLU A 49 -18.83 -1.74 8.52
C GLU A 49 -18.21 -0.54 7.81
N ARG A 50 -19.05 0.47 7.53
CA ARG A 50 -18.69 1.72 6.85
C ARG A 50 -18.49 2.80 7.90
N LYS A 51 -17.27 2.95 8.43
CA LYS A 51 -16.94 3.98 9.44
C LYS A 51 -16.23 5.21 8.85
N GLY A 52 -15.70 5.11 7.63
CA GLY A 52 -15.12 6.24 6.89
C GLY A 52 -16.14 6.97 6.00
N GLU A 53 -15.78 8.16 5.53
CA GLU A 53 -16.56 8.86 4.51
C GLU A 53 -16.36 8.17 3.17
N ILE A 54 -17.40 7.48 2.74
CA ILE A 54 -17.49 6.81 1.44
C ILE A 54 -18.49 7.62 0.63
N HIS A 55 -18.06 8.25 -0.45
CA HIS A 55 -18.94 9.01 -1.33
C HIS A 55 -20.09 8.12 -1.84
N ASP A 56 -21.29 8.70 -2.04
CA ASP A 56 -22.52 7.97 -2.38
C ASP A 56 -22.45 7.13 -3.68
N GLN A 57 -21.44 7.39 -4.52
CA GLN A 57 -21.18 6.68 -5.78
C GLN A 57 -20.13 5.56 -5.67
N ALA A 58 -19.51 5.38 -4.50
CA ALA A 58 -18.53 4.34 -4.28
C ALA A 58 -19.19 3.00 -3.88
N ALA A 59 -18.82 1.93 -4.57
CA ALA A 59 -19.34 0.58 -4.34
C ALA A 59 -18.22 -0.37 -3.90
N LEU A 60 -18.20 -0.79 -2.63
CA LEU A 60 -17.17 -1.73 -2.14
C LEU A 60 -17.39 -3.15 -2.66
N GLN A 61 -16.37 -3.76 -3.27
CA GLN A 61 -16.39 -5.16 -3.68
C GLN A 61 -15.26 -5.97 -3.03
N GLY A 62 -15.63 -7.07 -2.37
CA GLY A 62 -14.69 -7.97 -1.68
C GLY A 62 -14.51 -7.65 -0.19
N ASP A 63 -13.60 -8.38 0.45
CA ASP A 63 -13.30 -8.23 1.88
C ASP A 63 -12.42 -6.98 2.09
N VAL A 64 -13.07 -5.83 2.29
CA VAL A 64 -12.42 -4.53 2.51
C VAL A 64 -12.94 -3.91 3.81
N SER A 65 -12.02 -3.42 4.64
CA SER A 65 -12.31 -2.69 5.87
C SER A 65 -11.71 -1.30 5.81
N ILE A 66 -12.53 -0.28 6.11
CA ILE A 66 -12.15 1.13 6.06
C ILE A 66 -12.34 1.72 7.45
N GLY A 67 -11.23 2.13 8.06
CA GLY A 67 -11.22 2.80 9.35
C GLY A 67 -11.95 4.15 9.36
N GLU A 68 -12.25 4.63 10.57
CA GLU A 68 -12.94 5.91 10.79
C GLU A 68 -12.08 7.11 10.33
N GLY A 69 -12.74 8.10 9.72
CA GLY A 69 -12.08 9.31 9.21
C GLY A 69 -11.16 9.09 8.02
N SER A 70 -11.10 7.87 7.46
CA SER A 70 -10.54 7.63 6.13
C SER A 70 -11.43 8.25 5.07
N ILE A 71 -10.81 8.95 4.12
CA ILE A 71 -11.51 9.65 3.03
C ILE A 71 -11.28 8.86 1.76
N ILE A 72 -12.38 8.40 1.15
CA ILE A 72 -12.41 7.92 -0.21
C ILE A 72 -13.08 9.01 -1.06
N GLU A 73 -12.33 9.59 -1.99
CA GLU A 73 -12.71 10.80 -2.74
C GLU A 73 -14.00 10.62 -3.59
N PRO A 74 -14.70 11.71 -3.96
CA PRO A 74 -15.84 11.69 -4.88
C PRO A 74 -15.51 11.02 -6.22
N GLU A 75 -16.50 10.36 -6.83
CA GLU A 75 -16.39 9.56 -8.07
C GLU A 75 -15.55 8.26 -7.99
N ALA A 76 -15.07 7.88 -6.80
CA ALA A 76 -14.36 6.62 -6.60
C ALA A 76 -15.30 5.40 -6.74
N LEU A 77 -15.43 4.87 -7.94
CA LEU A 77 -16.19 3.65 -8.20
C LEU A 77 -15.32 2.42 -7.86
N ILE A 78 -15.50 1.86 -6.65
CA ILE A 78 -14.87 0.59 -6.22
C ILE A 78 -15.52 -0.66 -6.91
N ILE A 79 -16.19 -0.44 -8.06
CA ILE A 79 -16.26 -1.37 -9.21
C ILE A 79 -16.28 -0.56 -10.52
N GLY A 80 -15.13 -0.22 -11.09
CA GLY A 80 -15.04 0.00 -12.54
C GLY A 80 -14.63 1.37 -13.07
N HIS A 81 -14.36 2.38 -12.24
CA HIS A 81 -13.46 3.46 -12.66
C HIS A 81 -12.86 4.25 -11.51
N ALA A 82 -11.52 4.29 -11.54
CA ALA A 82 -10.66 5.22 -10.85
C ALA A 82 -10.42 5.07 -9.33
N VAL A 83 -10.79 4.01 -8.60
CA VAL A 83 -10.02 3.45 -7.45
C VAL A 83 -10.46 2.00 -7.23
N GLU A 84 -9.52 1.05 -7.16
CA GLU A 84 -9.83 -0.35 -6.82
C GLU A 84 -9.08 -0.77 -5.54
N ILE A 85 -9.80 -1.25 -4.54
CA ILE A 85 -9.21 -1.79 -3.29
C ILE A 85 -9.71 -3.22 -3.11
N LYS A 86 -8.79 -4.15 -2.85
CA LYS A 86 -9.08 -5.58 -2.75
C LYS A 86 -8.27 -6.23 -1.64
N ASN A 87 -8.94 -6.99 -0.76
CA ASN A 87 -8.33 -7.75 0.33
C ASN A 87 -7.30 -6.91 1.11
N SER A 88 -7.69 -5.71 1.52
CA SER A 88 -6.77 -4.74 2.10
C SER A 88 -7.37 -4.08 3.33
N LEU A 89 -6.50 -3.66 4.24
CA LEU A 89 -6.86 -2.98 5.49
C LEU A 89 -6.32 -1.55 5.46
N LEU A 90 -7.22 -0.57 5.56
CA LEU A 90 -6.87 0.84 5.62
C LEU A 90 -7.14 1.35 7.02
N PHE A 91 -6.09 1.80 7.71
CA PHE A 91 -6.21 2.42 9.01
C PHE A 91 -6.85 3.81 8.89
N ASN A 92 -7.16 4.41 10.03
CA ASN A 92 -7.85 5.69 10.13
C ASN A 92 -7.10 6.80 9.36
N ARG A 93 -7.86 7.69 8.74
CA ARG A 93 -7.38 8.90 8.05
C ARG A 93 -6.47 8.64 6.85
N CYS A 94 -6.53 7.45 6.27
CA CYS A 94 -5.91 7.20 4.97
C CYS A 94 -6.60 8.04 3.88
N LYS A 95 -5.81 8.46 2.88
CA LYS A 95 -6.29 9.17 1.69
C LYS A 95 -5.88 8.38 0.45
N VAL A 96 -6.88 7.92 -0.31
CA VAL A 96 -6.69 7.16 -1.54
C VAL A 96 -7.51 7.83 -2.66
N PRO A 97 -6.97 8.90 -3.28
CA PRO A 97 -7.62 9.65 -4.34
C PRO A 97 -7.64 8.88 -5.66
N HIS A 98 -8.18 9.50 -6.71
CA HIS A 98 -8.43 8.87 -8.01
C HIS A 98 -7.23 8.14 -8.66
N PHE A 99 -7.56 7.14 -9.45
CA PHE A 99 -6.77 6.19 -10.23
C PHE A 99 -5.89 5.21 -9.45
N ASN A 100 -6.17 4.98 -8.17
CA ASN A 100 -5.39 4.06 -7.34
C ASN A 100 -5.80 2.58 -7.51
N TYR A 101 -4.83 1.66 -7.41
CA TYR A 101 -5.06 0.23 -7.21
C TYR A 101 -4.39 -0.22 -5.92
N VAL A 102 -5.12 -0.89 -5.02
CA VAL A 102 -4.65 -1.36 -3.71
C VAL A 102 -5.05 -2.82 -3.50
N GLY A 103 -4.17 -3.75 -3.86
CA GLY A 103 -4.42 -5.19 -3.69
C GLY A 103 -3.61 -5.79 -2.54
N ASP A 104 -4.21 -6.65 -1.71
CA ASP A 104 -3.53 -7.46 -0.69
C ASP A 104 -2.54 -6.64 0.17
N SER A 105 -2.98 -5.49 0.67
CA SER A 105 -2.14 -4.46 1.26
C SER A 105 -2.64 -3.98 2.63
N ILE A 106 -1.75 -3.40 3.43
CA ILE A 106 -2.10 -2.67 4.66
C ILE A 106 -1.55 -1.27 4.58
N LEU A 107 -2.43 -0.28 4.74
CA LEU A 107 -2.08 1.12 4.84
C LEU A 107 -2.25 1.58 6.29
N GLY A 108 -1.15 2.02 6.90
CA GLY A 108 -1.09 2.56 8.25
C GLY A 108 -1.80 3.89 8.42
N TYR A 109 -1.84 4.39 9.64
CA TYR A 109 -2.54 5.62 9.99
C TYR A 109 -2.03 6.81 9.16
N GLN A 110 -2.94 7.62 8.61
CA GLN A 110 -2.59 8.80 7.80
C GLN A 110 -1.67 8.51 6.60
N VAL A 111 -1.72 7.32 6.01
CA VAL A 111 -1.09 7.08 4.71
C VAL A 111 -1.84 7.83 3.62
N HIS A 112 -1.10 8.43 2.70
CA HIS A 112 -1.66 9.10 1.54
C HIS A 112 -1.03 8.56 0.26
N LEU A 113 -1.89 8.12 -0.66
CA LEU A 113 -1.50 7.73 -2.00
C LEU A 113 -1.76 8.88 -2.96
N GLY A 114 -0.79 9.24 -3.78
CA GLY A 114 -0.99 10.20 -4.86
C GLY A 114 -1.90 9.62 -5.93
N ALA A 115 -2.42 10.50 -6.79
CA ALA A 115 -3.23 10.08 -7.92
C ALA A 115 -2.50 9.05 -8.80
N GLY A 116 -3.19 7.98 -9.18
CA GLY A 116 -2.62 6.99 -10.08
C GLY A 116 -1.57 6.05 -9.45
N ALA A 117 -1.44 5.98 -8.13
CA ALA A 117 -0.51 5.04 -7.52
C ALA A 117 -1.04 3.59 -7.57
N ILE A 118 -0.15 2.64 -7.87
CA ILE A 118 -0.50 1.23 -8.07
C ILE A 118 0.27 0.38 -7.07
N LEU A 119 -0.45 -0.27 -6.16
CA LEU A 119 0.06 -1.20 -5.17
C LEU A 119 -0.27 -2.61 -5.66
N SER A 120 0.62 -3.15 -6.49
CA SER A 120 0.43 -4.44 -7.16
C SER A 120 0.60 -5.60 -6.18
N ASN A 121 -0.22 -6.65 -6.32
CA ASN A 121 -0.25 -7.83 -5.46
C ASN A 121 0.20 -9.14 -6.14
N TYR A 122 0.32 -9.15 -7.47
CA TYR A 122 0.70 -10.32 -8.26
C TYR A 122 2.11 -10.21 -8.83
N ARG A 123 2.82 -11.34 -8.82
CA ARG A 123 4.06 -11.48 -9.59
C ARG A 123 3.75 -11.68 -11.07
N LEU A 124 4.52 -11.01 -11.92
CA LEU A 124 4.49 -11.25 -13.38
C LEU A 124 4.87 -12.70 -13.72
N ILE A 125 5.88 -13.25 -13.05
CA ILE A 125 6.26 -14.65 -13.18
C ILE A 125 5.56 -15.45 -12.08
N ARG A 126 4.74 -16.43 -12.48
CA ARG A 126 3.99 -17.30 -11.57
C ARG A 126 4.87 -17.91 -10.49
N GLY A 127 4.32 -18.03 -9.28
CA GLY A 127 4.96 -18.62 -8.13
C GLY A 127 4.75 -17.78 -6.87
N LYS A 128 5.28 -18.25 -5.75
CA LYS A 128 5.11 -17.57 -4.45
C LYS A 128 5.84 -16.23 -4.40
N VAL A 129 5.30 -15.29 -3.65
CA VAL A 129 5.85 -13.96 -3.38
C VAL A 129 7.08 -14.05 -2.46
N ASN A 130 8.11 -13.24 -2.74
CA ASN A 130 9.30 -13.16 -1.90
C ASN A 130 9.63 -11.70 -1.61
N VAL A 131 9.88 -11.35 -0.35
CA VAL A 131 10.34 -10.03 0.05
C VAL A 131 11.80 -9.86 -0.34
N LEU A 132 12.14 -8.72 -0.95
CA LEU A 132 13.51 -8.35 -1.24
C LEU A 132 14.06 -7.50 -0.09
N LEU A 133 15.03 -8.04 0.64
CA LEU A 133 15.72 -7.37 1.74
C LEU A 133 17.21 -7.34 1.45
N ASP A 134 17.78 -6.14 1.24
CA ASP A 134 19.22 -5.95 0.98
C ASP A 134 19.77 -6.91 -0.11
N GLY A 135 19.05 -7.02 -1.22
CA GLY A 135 19.38 -7.93 -2.33
C GLY A 135 19.07 -9.41 -2.09
N LYS A 136 18.67 -9.81 -0.88
CA LYS A 136 18.31 -11.20 -0.53
C LYS A 136 16.81 -11.41 -0.61
N LYS A 137 16.41 -12.58 -1.13
CA LYS A 137 15.00 -12.98 -1.22
C LYS A 137 14.58 -13.75 0.03
N ILE A 138 13.54 -13.28 0.69
CA ILE A 138 12.91 -13.91 1.86
C ILE A 138 11.59 -14.52 1.40
N LYS A 139 11.45 -15.84 1.58
CA LYS A 139 10.25 -16.57 1.14
C LYS A 139 9.06 -16.26 2.04
N THR A 140 7.94 -15.86 1.45
CA THR A 140 6.70 -15.58 2.20
C THR A 140 5.71 -16.74 2.19
N ALA A 141 5.87 -17.70 1.27
CA ALA A 141 4.90 -18.76 0.94
C ALA A 141 3.52 -18.28 0.43
N MET A 142 3.33 -16.97 0.26
CA MET A 142 2.08 -16.36 -0.20
C MET A 142 1.97 -16.36 -1.73
N GLU A 143 0.76 -16.45 -2.25
CA GLU A 143 0.50 -16.31 -3.71
C GLU A 143 0.32 -14.85 -4.12
N LYS A 144 -0.27 -14.07 -3.23
CA LYS A 144 -0.46 -12.62 -3.37
C LYS A 144 0.02 -11.93 -2.12
N PHE A 145 0.68 -10.80 -2.31
CA PHE A 145 1.08 -9.90 -1.26
C PHE A 145 1.38 -8.59 -1.96
N GLY A 146 0.54 -7.58 -1.75
CA GLY A 146 0.79 -6.22 -2.19
C GLY A 146 1.84 -5.53 -1.34
N VAL A 147 1.39 -4.55 -0.55
CA VAL A 147 2.28 -3.60 0.11
C VAL A 147 1.88 -3.41 1.57
N LEU A 148 2.88 -3.34 2.45
CA LEU A 148 2.71 -2.81 3.81
C LEU A 148 3.27 -1.40 3.84
N VAL A 149 2.43 -0.41 4.12
CA VAL A 149 2.82 1.01 4.19
C VAL A 149 2.62 1.52 5.61
N GLY A 150 3.72 1.83 6.30
CA GLY A 150 3.68 2.33 7.68
C GLY A 150 3.10 3.73 7.79
N ASP A 151 2.73 4.11 9.02
CA ASP A 151 2.00 5.33 9.33
C ASP A 151 2.64 6.60 8.76
N ARG A 152 1.80 7.58 8.39
CA ARG A 152 2.18 8.93 7.92
C ARG A 152 3.13 8.93 6.72
N THR A 153 3.01 7.90 5.89
CA THR A 153 3.80 7.77 4.67
C THR A 153 3.05 8.35 3.48
N GLU A 154 3.77 9.09 2.65
CA GLU A 154 3.29 9.75 1.44
C GLU A 154 3.84 9.03 0.20
N ILE A 155 2.96 8.59 -0.68
CA ILE A 155 3.33 7.95 -1.96
C ILE A 155 2.97 8.91 -3.09
N GLY A 156 3.93 9.34 -3.90
CA GLY A 156 3.71 10.32 -4.97
C GLY A 156 2.88 9.76 -6.13
N CYS A 157 2.32 10.65 -6.94
CA CYS A 157 1.46 10.31 -8.07
C CYS A 157 2.14 9.38 -9.08
N ASN A 158 1.37 8.51 -9.72
CA ASN A 158 1.83 7.57 -10.75
C ASN A 158 2.98 6.66 -10.29
N SER A 159 3.13 6.45 -8.98
CA SER A 159 4.12 5.52 -8.44
C SER A 159 3.58 4.09 -8.48
N VAL A 160 4.45 3.14 -8.81
CA VAL A 160 4.14 1.71 -8.78
C VAL A 160 4.95 1.07 -7.68
N LEU A 161 4.26 0.56 -6.68
CA LEU A 161 4.85 -0.31 -5.66
C LEU A 161 4.67 -1.75 -6.13
N GLN A 162 5.80 -2.44 -6.25
CA GLN A 162 5.81 -3.85 -6.59
C GLN A 162 5.13 -4.64 -5.47
N PRO A 163 4.65 -5.86 -5.75
CA PRO A 163 4.24 -6.77 -4.67
C PRO A 163 5.39 -6.95 -3.68
N TRP A 164 5.17 -7.54 -2.50
CA TRP A 164 6.19 -7.73 -1.44
C TRP A 164 6.86 -6.46 -0.88
N THR A 165 6.35 -5.27 -1.19
CA THR A 165 6.97 -4.02 -0.75
C THR A 165 6.58 -3.71 0.68
N ILE A 166 7.57 -3.30 1.49
CA ILE A 166 7.37 -2.88 2.88
C ILE A 166 7.99 -1.50 3.04
N ILE A 167 7.18 -0.51 3.39
CA ILE A 167 7.62 0.87 3.61
C ILE A 167 7.41 1.22 5.07
N GLY A 168 8.47 1.64 5.75
CA GLY A 168 8.42 2.12 7.12
C GLY A 168 7.63 3.42 7.28
N LYS A 169 7.25 3.75 8.50
CA LYS A 169 6.54 4.99 8.81
C LYS A 169 7.33 6.26 8.44
N ASP A 170 6.62 7.36 8.30
CA ASP A 170 7.17 8.70 8.03
C ASP A 170 8.04 8.75 6.75
N CYS A 171 7.72 7.93 5.74
CA CYS A 171 8.44 7.93 4.47
C CYS A 171 7.77 8.83 3.43
N VAL A 172 8.54 9.28 2.44
CA VAL A 172 8.04 10.03 1.28
C VAL A 172 8.63 9.44 0.01
N LEU A 173 7.78 8.90 -0.85
CA LEU A 173 8.15 8.51 -2.21
C LEU A 173 7.66 9.61 -3.15
N TYR A 174 8.55 10.18 -3.96
CA TYR A 174 8.14 11.17 -4.97
C TYR A 174 7.31 10.52 -6.08
N SER A 175 6.76 11.34 -6.98
CA SER A 175 5.98 10.86 -8.12
C SER A 175 6.83 10.03 -9.09
N ASN A 176 6.16 9.14 -9.83
CA ASN A 176 6.75 8.26 -10.84
C ASN A 176 7.84 7.31 -10.29
N ILE A 177 7.71 6.88 -9.04
CA ILE A 177 8.62 5.92 -8.43
C ILE A 177 8.14 4.50 -8.72
N ASN A 178 9.03 3.65 -9.25
CA ASN A 178 8.85 2.21 -9.24
C ASN A 178 9.72 1.62 -8.12
N PHE A 179 9.10 1.08 -7.07
CA PHE A 179 9.83 0.62 -5.89
C PHE A 179 9.42 -0.79 -5.49
N GLY A 180 10.40 -1.60 -5.10
CA GLY A 180 10.22 -2.96 -4.61
C GLY A 180 11.24 -3.30 -3.52
N GLY A 181 10.77 -3.95 -2.45
CA GLY A 181 11.61 -4.35 -1.31
C GLY A 181 11.27 -3.59 -0.02
N VAL A 182 12.24 -3.48 0.89
CA VAL A 182 12.03 -2.88 2.21
C VAL A 182 12.67 -1.48 2.30
N LEU A 183 11.86 -0.47 2.62
CA LEU A 183 12.30 0.89 2.94
C LEU A 183 12.21 1.12 4.46
N PRO A 184 13.31 1.41 5.16
CA PRO A 184 13.26 1.78 6.59
C PRO A 184 12.48 3.07 6.82
N ALA A 185 12.02 3.29 8.06
CA ALA A 185 11.29 4.49 8.44
C ALA A 185 12.07 5.80 8.22
N SER A 186 11.34 6.91 8.07
CA SER A 186 11.87 8.26 7.92
C SER A 186 12.82 8.42 6.72
N ARG A 187 12.42 7.88 5.56
CA ARG A 187 13.22 7.92 4.32
C ARG A 187 12.48 8.58 3.19
N LEU A 188 13.27 9.19 2.30
CA LEU A 188 12.79 9.79 1.07
C LEU A 188 13.33 9.00 -0.13
N VAL A 189 12.45 8.67 -1.07
CA VAL A 189 12.80 8.04 -2.35
C VAL A 189 12.51 9.02 -3.47
N LYS A 190 13.53 9.31 -4.28
CA LYS A 190 13.42 10.17 -5.45
C LYS A 190 14.13 9.52 -6.63
N SER A 191 13.56 9.67 -7.82
CA SER A 191 14.24 9.35 -9.06
C SER A 191 15.03 10.56 -9.54
N LYS A 192 16.20 10.34 -10.14
CA LYS A 192 17.06 11.40 -10.70
C LYS A 192 16.86 11.61 -12.20
N ASN A 193 15.89 10.93 -12.83
CA ASN A 193 15.67 10.96 -14.28
C ASN A 193 15.91 12.36 -14.88
N GLU A 194 16.91 12.49 -15.75
CA GLU A 194 17.23 13.74 -16.42
C GLU A 194 16.26 13.93 -17.60
N LEU A 195 15.60 15.09 -17.63
CA LEU A 195 14.76 15.48 -18.75
C LEU A 195 15.64 16.13 -19.81
N ILE A 196 15.57 15.64 -21.04
CA ILE A 196 16.24 16.24 -22.20
C ILE A 196 15.18 16.99 -23.00
N VAL A 197 15.40 18.29 -23.22
CA VAL A 197 14.55 19.14 -24.05
C VAL A 197 15.28 19.40 -25.36
N VAL A 198 14.73 18.91 -26.47
CA VAL A 198 15.26 19.13 -27.82
C VAL A 198 14.26 19.93 -28.66
N PRO A 199 14.72 20.71 -29.65
CA PRO A 199 13.83 21.31 -30.64
C PRO A 199 13.03 20.24 -31.36
N ARG A 200 11.75 20.52 -31.62
CA ARG A 200 10.88 19.66 -32.43
C ARG A 200 11.04 20.05 -33.90
N GLU A 201 11.53 19.15 -34.75
CA GLU A 201 11.61 19.41 -36.19
C GLU A 201 10.22 19.32 -36.85
N GLU A 202 9.91 20.25 -37.77
CA GLU A 202 8.59 20.33 -38.44
C GLU A 202 8.27 19.09 -39.29
N ASN A 203 9.29 18.34 -39.71
CA ASN A 203 9.16 17.08 -40.45
C ASN A 203 9.30 15.83 -39.56
N GLY A 204 9.27 15.99 -38.23
CA GLY A 204 9.35 14.90 -37.25
C GLY A 204 10.77 14.58 -36.77
N ASP A 205 10.84 13.88 -35.63
CA ASP A 205 12.06 13.18 -35.16
C ASP A 205 12.49 12.07 -36.14
#